data_AF-A0A258L969-F1
#
_entry.id   AF-A0A258L969-F1
#
_cell.length_a   1.000
_cell.length_b   1.000
_cell.length_c   1.000
_cell.angle_alpha   90.00
_cell.angle_beta   90.00
_cell.angle_gamma   90.00
#
_symmetry.space_group_name_H-M   'P 1'
#
loop_
_entity.id
_entity.type
_entity.pdbx_description
1 polymer ?
#
loop_
_entity_poly.entity_id
_entity_poly.type
_entity_poly.pdbx_seq_one_letter_code
_entity_poly.pdbx_strand_id
1 'polypeptide(L)'
;MAYTRPDPYSPVIVTSAGRSVDLRDVDPLRLMSTVECDEVLHALRCRASSISKRLQNARLEPLDEAKARAALQYAEASREKVLGRIRFLKQSGDQNVDMMSESAAFVAIARERLGRDVFSLIMREARGRYRLGDGAQPR
;
A
#
# COMPACT_ATOMS: atom_id res chain seq x y z
N MET A 1 13.49 16.99 22.18
CA MET A 1 12.33 16.46 21.42
C MET A 1 11.85 15.22 22.13
N ALA A 2 10.62 15.23 22.66
CA ALA A 2 10.05 14.07 23.32
C ALA A 2 9.63 13.05 22.27
N TYR A 3 10.27 11.87 22.26
CA TYR A 3 9.80 10.73 21.48
C TYR A 3 8.56 10.17 22.19
N THR A 4 7.38 10.67 21.81
CA THR A 4 6.11 10.10 22.25
C THR A 4 6.06 8.66 21.74
N ARG A 5 6.05 7.68 22.65
CA ARG A 5 5.89 6.27 22.28
C ARG A 5 4.61 6.16 21.43
N PRO A 6 4.67 5.56 20.22
CA PRO A 6 3.47 5.40 19.41
C PRO A 6 2.46 4.59 20.20
N ASP A 7 1.23 5.11 20.30
CA ASP A 7 0.11 4.40 20.90
C ASP A 7 0.00 3.02 20.22
N PRO A 8 0.12 1.90 20.97
CA PRO A 8 0.06 0.55 20.40
C PRO A 8 -1.30 0.21 19.79
N TYR A 9 -2.31 1.06 19.98
CA TYR A 9 -3.64 0.95 19.38
C TYR A 9 -3.85 1.86 18.18
N SER A 10 -2.95 2.84 17.96
CA SER A 10 -3.05 3.74 16.82
C SER A 10 -3.08 2.91 15.53
N PRO A 11 -4.13 3.05 14.70
CA PRO A 11 -4.13 2.42 13.39
C PRO A 11 -3.13 3.10 12.46
N VAL A 12 -2.52 4.21 12.84
CA VAL A 12 -1.60 4.97 11.99
C VAL A 12 -0.18 4.93 12.58
N ILE A 13 0.80 4.65 11.74
CA ILE A 13 2.22 4.80 12.06
C ILE A 13 2.87 5.85 11.15
N VAL A 14 4.00 6.38 11.57
CA VAL A 14 4.88 7.20 10.71
C VAL A 14 6.14 6.40 10.46
N THR A 15 6.45 6.15 9.19
CA THR A 15 7.67 5.42 8.78
C THR A 15 8.90 6.30 8.94
N SER A 16 10.10 5.71 8.93
CA SER A 16 11.36 6.47 8.95
C SER A 16 11.52 7.44 7.77
N ALA A 17 10.84 7.16 6.66
CA ALA A 17 10.71 8.05 5.50
C ALA A 17 9.74 9.22 5.73
N GLY A 18 9.18 9.37 6.94
CA GLY A 18 8.24 10.44 7.30
C GLY A 18 6.82 10.23 6.78
N ARG A 19 6.48 9.02 6.30
CA ARG A 19 5.16 8.75 5.71
C ARG A 19 4.19 8.22 6.75
N SER A 20 2.99 8.79 6.76
CA SER A 20 1.88 8.27 7.55
C SER A 20 1.24 7.07 6.84
N VAL A 21 1.12 5.93 7.53
CA VAL A 21 0.52 4.69 7.00
C VAL A 21 -0.60 4.24 7.92
N ASP A 22 -1.81 4.07 7.37
CA ASP A 22 -2.94 3.47 8.08
C ASP A 22 -2.90 1.93 7.95
N LEU A 23 -2.65 1.25 9.06
CA LEU A 23 -2.59 -0.19 9.20
C LEU A 23 -3.93 -0.90 8.97
N ARG A 24 -5.04 -0.16 8.88
CA ARG A 24 -6.36 -0.71 8.48
C ARG A 24 -6.49 -0.86 6.97
N ASP A 25 -5.73 -0.06 6.22
CA ASP A 25 -5.79 0.01 4.76
C ASP A 25 -4.39 0.27 4.18
N VAL A 26 -3.53 -0.73 4.34
CA VAL A 26 -2.16 -0.65 3.83
C VAL A 26 -2.19 -0.87 2.32
N ASP A 27 -1.79 0.16 1.58
CA ASP A 27 -1.43 0.04 0.16
C ASP A 27 0.06 -0.38 0.04
N PRO A 28 0.36 -1.64 -0.30
CA PRO A 28 1.74 -2.13 -0.38
C PRO A 28 2.50 -1.51 -1.56
N LEU A 29 1.82 -1.05 -2.60
CA LEU A 29 2.48 -0.47 -3.78
C LEU A 29 3.10 0.89 -3.44
N ARG A 30 2.56 1.57 -2.44
CA ARG A 30 3.15 2.80 -1.93
C ARG A 30 4.42 2.55 -1.16
N LEU A 31 4.66 1.36 -0.63
CA LEU A 31 5.88 1.06 0.13
C LEU A 31 7.05 0.90 -0.85
N MET A 32 8.04 1.79 -0.72
CA MET A 32 9.06 2.00 -1.75
C MET A 32 10.41 1.36 -1.44
N SER A 33 10.62 0.91 -0.20
CA SER A 33 11.84 0.26 0.23
C SER A 33 11.54 -0.95 1.11
N THR A 34 12.49 -1.89 1.15
CA THR A 34 12.42 -3.03 2.07
C THR A 34 12.35 -2.58 3.53
N VAL A 35 13.06 -1.52 3.89
CA VAL A 35 13.03 -0.91 5.24
C VAL A 35 11.62 -0.41 5.60
N GLU A 36 10.98 0.35 4.71
CA GLU A 36 9.62 0.85 4.93
C GLU A 36 8.62 -0.31 5.04
N CYS A 37 8.78 -1.35 4.21
CA CYS A 37 7.98 -2.54 4.32
C CYS A 37 8.18 -3.27 5.66
N ASP A 38 9.41 -3.39 6.15
CA ASP A 38 9.71 -4.07 7.42
C ASP A 38 9.13 -3.32 8.63
N GLU A 39 9.13 -1.98 8.60
CA GLU A 39 8.47 -1.14 9.62
C GLU A 39 6.95 -1.38 9.65
N VAL A 40 6.28 -1.34 8.49
CA VAL A 40 4.85 -1.59 8.39
C VAL A 40 4.53 -3.04 8.77
N LEU A 41 5.36 -3.99 8.37
CA LEU A 41 5.22 -5.41 8.72
C LEU A 41 5.30 -5.61 10.23
N HIS A 42 6.26 -4.96 10.90
CA HIS A 42 6.40 -5.00 12.34
C HIS A 42 5.16 -4.41 13.03
N ALA A 43 4.70 -3.25 12.59
CA ALA A 43 3.52 -2.60 13.16
C ALA A 43 2.24 -3.45 12.99
N LEU A 44 2.05 -4.08 11.82
CA LEU A 44 0.95 -5.02 11.59
C LEU A 44 1.00 -6.22 12.55
N ARG A 45 2.20 -6.76 12.82
CA ARG A 45 2.37 -7.86 13.80
C ARG A 45 2.01 -7.41 15.22
N CYS A 46 2.46 -6.24 15.64
CA CYS A 46 2.12 -5.67 16.95
C CYS A 46 0.60 -5.47 17.08
N ARG A 47 -0.04 -4.91 16.04
CA ARG A 47 -1.49 -4.70 15.99
C ARG A 47 -2.27 -6.02 16.06
N ALA A 48 -1.90 -7.00 15.24
CA ALA A 48 -2.53 -8.32 15.26
C ALA A 48 -2.41 -8.97 16.66
N SER A 49 -1.21 -8.94 17.26
CA SER A 49 -1.01 -9.47 18.62
C SER A 49 -1.87 -8.75 19.67
N SER A 50 -1.99 -7.43 19.57
CA SER A 50 -2.84 -6.62 20.46
C SER A 50 -4.32 -7.00 20.33
N ILE A 51 -4.82 -7.16 19.10
CA ILE A 51 -6.20 -7.60 18.83
C ILE A 51 -6.42 -9.02 19.33
N SER A 52 -5.51 -9.96 19.06
CA SER A 52 -5.61 -11.34 19.56
C SER A 52 -5.64 -11.40 21.09
N LYS A 53 -4.80 -10.62 21.79
CA LYS A 53 -4.83 -10.52 23.26
C LYS A 53 -6.16 -9.98 23.78
N ARG A 54 -6.75 -8.99 23.09
CA ARG A 54 -8.08 -8.46 23.45
C ARG A 54 -9.16 -9.52 23.27
N LEU A 55 -9.14 -10.27 22.17
CA LEU A 55 -10.08 -11.37 21.92
C LEU A 55 -9.96 -12.49 22.96
N GLN A 56 -8.75 -12.75 23.48
CA GLN A 56 -8.52 -13.79 24.49
C GLN A 56 -8.90 -13.37 25.92
N ASN A 57 -8.63 -12.11 26.27
CA ASN A 57 -8.66 -11.66 27.67
C ASN A 57 -9.85 -10.77 28.03
N ALA A 58 -10.54 -10.17 27.06
CA ALA A 58 -11.68 -9.29 27.32
C ALA A 58 -13.00 -10.04 27.09
N ARG A 59 -13.96 -9.84 27.99
CA ARG A 59 -15.37 -10.14 27.70
C ARG A 59 -15.88 -9.04 26.79
N LEU A 60 -15.95 -9.33 25.50
CA LEU A 60 -16.47 -8.43 24.48
C LEU A 60 -17.94 -8.78 24.22
N GLU A 61 -18.74 -7.76 23.93
CA GLU A 61 -20.05 -7.97 23.35
C GLU A 61 -19.92 -8.64 21.97
N PRO A 62 -20.89 -9.47 21.54
CA PRO A 62 -20.78 -10.24 20.29
C PRO A 62 -20.43 -9.40 19.05
N LEU A 63 -20.98 -8.17 18.97
CA LEU A 63 -20.70 -7.25 17.87
C LEU A 63 -19.25 -6.75 17.89
N ASP A 64 -18.70 -6.46 19.06
CA ASP A 64 -17.33 -5.97 19.20
C ASP A 64 -16.31 -7.09 19.02
N GLU A 65 -16.66 -8.31 19.42
CA GLU A 65 -15.87 -9.50 19.11
C GLU A 65 -15.80 -9.74 17.59
N ALA A 66 -16.94 -9.66 16.88
CA ALA A 66 -16.97 -9.80 15.43
C ALA A 66 -16.12 -8.74 14.72
N LYS A 67 -16.22 -7.47 15.15
CA LYS A 67 -15.37 -6.38 14.63
C LYS A 67 -13.89 -6.62 14.90
N ALA A 68 -13.53 -7.10 16.09
CA ALA A 68 -12.15 -7.41 16.45
C ALA A 68 -11.59 -8.59 15.62
N ARG A 69 -12.39 -9.64 15.39
CA ARG A 69 -12.02 -10.76 14.51
C ARG A 69 -11.80 -10.30 13.07
N ALA A 70 -12.69 -9.46 12.54
CA ALA A 70 -12.53 -8.88 11.21
C ALA A 70 -11.24 -8.04 11.13
N ALA A 71 -10.98 -7.17 12.12
CA ALA A 71 -9.76 -6.36 12.18
C ALA A 71 -8.48 -7.20 12.24
N LEU A 72 -8.51 -8.34 12.94
CA LEU A 72 -7.40 -9.30 12.96
C LEU A 72 -7.15 -9.89 11.56
N GLN A 73 -8.21 -10.36 10.89
CA GLN A 73 -8.12 -10.89 9.53
C GLN A 73 -7.57 -9.85 8.54
N TYR A 74 -8.01 -8.59 8.63
CA TYR A 74 -7.48 -7.51 7.81
C TYR A 74 -6.00 -7.24 8.06
N ALA A 75 -5.56 -7.27 9.33
CA ALA A 75 -4.16 -7.09 9.67
C ALA A 75 -3.28 -8.22 9.11
N GLU A 76 -3.74 -9.47 9.19
CA GLU A 76 -3.04 -10.64 8.64
C GLU A 76 -2.99 -10.61 7.11
N ALA A 77 -4.11 -10.27 6.45
CA ALA A 77 -4.15 -10.13 5.00
C ALA A 77 -3.21 -9.01 4.51
N SER A 78 -3.19 -7.87 5.20
CA SER A 78 -2.27 -6.77 4.90
C SER A 78 -0.81 -7.20 5.07
N ARG A 79 -0.52 -8.02 6.09
CA ARG A 79 0.82 -8.56 6.33
C ARG A 79 1.30 -9.41 5.16
N GLU A 80 0.46 -10.29 4.62
CA GLU A 80 0.80 -11.11 3.46
C GLU A 80 1.07 -10.26 2.20
N LYS A 81 0.30 -9.19 2.01
CA LYS A 81 0.54 -8.24 0.91
C LYS A 81 1.88 -7.52 1.04
N VAL A 82 2.24 -7.06 2.25
CA VAL A 82 3.53 -6.42 2.54
C VAL A 82 4.69 -7.40 2.34
N LEU A 83 4.55 -8.67 2.77
CA LEU A 83 5.54 -9.71 2.49
C LEU A 83 5.72 -9.95 0.99
N GLY A 84 4.64 -9.91 0.21
CA GLY A 84 4.69 -9.92 -1.24
C GLY A 84 5.51 -8.76 -1.81
N ARG A 85 5.29 -7.54 -1.29
CA ARG A 85 6.05 -6.35 -1.69
C ARG A 85 7.54 -6.46 -1.34
N ILE A 86 7.87 -6.97 -0.15
CA ILE A 86 9.28 -7.20 0.25
C ILE A 86 9.97 -8.15 -0.73
N ARG A 87 9.31 -9.26 -1.08
CA ARG A 87 9.86 -10.23 -2.05
C ARG A 87 10.09 -9.57 -3.40
N PHE A 88 9.14 -8.76 -3.87
CA PHE A 88 9.27 -7.99 -5.11
C PHE A 88 10.48 -7.03 -5.08
N LEU A 89 10.58 -6.18 -4.05
CA LEU A 89 11.66 -5.19 -3.93
C LEU A 89 13.05 -5.85 -3.83
N LYS A 90 13.16 -6.98 -3.13
CA LYS A 90 14.39 -7.77 -3.05
C LYS A 90 14.79 -8.38 -4.41
N GLN A 91 13.82 -8.85 -5.19
CA GLN A 91 14.06 -9.39 -6.53
C GLN A 91 14.43 -8.30 -7.55
N SER A 92 13.83 -7.11 -7.42
CA SER A 92 14.13 -5.93 -8.25
C SER A 92 15.42 -5.20 -7.83
N GLY A 93 16.11 -5.69 -6.78
CA GLY A 93 17.43 -5.22 -6.37
C GLY A 93 17.43 -3.90 -5.59
N ASP A 94 16.49 -3.67 -4.68
CA ASP A 94 16.41 -2.52 -3.73
C ASP A 94 16.71 -1.13 -4.36
N GLN A 95 16.66 -1.03 -5.68
CA GLN A 95 16.72 0.23 -6.39
C GLN A 95 15.41 0.88 -6.06
N ASN A 96 15.45 1.97 -5.29
CA ASN A 96 14.34 2.89 -5.09
C ASN A 96 13.48 2.88 -6.35
N VAL A 97 12.30 2.24 -6.27
CA VAL A 97 11.45 2.04 -7.43
C VAL A 97 10.88 3.40 -7.79
N ASP A 98 11.62 4.19 -8.54
CA ASP A 98 11.12 5.46 -9.03
C ASP A 98 9.97 5.14 -9.97
N MET A 99 8.73 5.53 -9.61
CA MET A 99 7.52 5.21 -10.40
C MET A 99 7.64 5.68 -11.86
N MET A 100 8.52 6.64 -12.13
CA MET A 100 8.85 7.09 -13.48
C MET A 100 9.57 6.01 -14.31
N SER A 101 10.43 5.19 -13.69
CA SER A 101 11.21 4.17 -14.38
C SER A 101 10.38 2.92 -14.71
N GLU A 102 9.50 2.49 -13.79
CA GLU A 102 8.59 1.35 -14.06
C GLU A 102 7.52 1.70 -15.09
N SER A 103 7.00 2.94 -15.06
CA SER A 103 6.07 3.40 -16.09
C SER A 103 6.74 3.43 -17.48
N ALA A 104 7.99 3.88 -17.55
CA ALA A 104 8.78 3.89 -18.78
C ALA A 104 9.12 2.46 -19.27
N ALA A 105 9.50 1.56 -18.36
CA ALA A 105 9.80 0.17 -18.67
C ALA A 105 8.54 -0.60 -19.12
N PHE A 106 7.41 -0.41 -18.43
CA PHE A 106 6.12 -0.98 -18.84
C PHE A 106 5.68 -0.46 -20.21
N VAL A 107 5.82 0.83 -20.47
CA VAL A 107 5.57 1.46 -21.78
C VAL A 107 6.48 0.89 -22.86
N ALA A 108 7.76 0.66 -22.57
CA ALA A 108 8.71 0.08 -23.51
C ALA A 108 8.34 -1.37 -23.86
N ILE A 109 8.07 -2.21 -22.84
CA ILE A 109 7.69 -3.61 -23.03
C ILE A 109 6.34 -3.73 -23.75
N ALA A 110 5.37 -2.88 -23.42
CA ALA A 110 4.08 -2.84 -24.09
C ALA A 110 4.21 -2.42 -25.56
N ARG A 111 5.11 -1.48 -25.87
CA ARG A 111 5.42 -1.06 -27.24
C ARG A 111 6.07 -2.17 -28.07
N GLU A 112 6.95 -2.97 -27.45
CA GLU A 112 7.58 -4.11 -28.12
C GLU A 112 6.59 -5.24 -28.41
N ARG A 113 5.68 -5.53 -27.46
CA ARG A 113 4.73 -6.65 -27.59
C ARG A 113 3.49 -6.35 -28.43
N LEU A 114 3.01 -5.10 -28.41
CA LEU A 114 1.79 -4.72 -29.13
C LEU A 114 2.08 -4.20 -30.55
N GLY A 115 3.34 -3.93 -30.88
CA GLY A 115 3.73 -3.26 -32.12
C GLY A 115 3.50 -1.74 -32.05
N ARG A 116 4.30 -0.99 -32.82
CA ARG A 116 4.40 0.49 -32.71
C ARG A 116 3.07 1.20 -32.96
N ASP A 117 2.28 0.72 -33.92
CA ASP A 117 1.07 1.40 -34.38
C ASP A 117 -0.11 1.18 -33.43
N VAL A 118 -0.29 -0.05 -32.95
CA VAL A 118 -1.33 -0.40 -31.95
C VAL A 118 -1.03 0.29 -30.61
N PHE A 119 0.24 0.30 -30.20
CA PHE A 119 0.66 1.00 -28.99
C PHE A 119 0.43 2.53 -29.09
N SER A 120 0.74 3.12 -30.25
CA SER A 120 0.51 4.55 -30.49
C SER A 120 -0.98 4.90 -30.49
N LEU A 121 -1.84 4.01 -31.02
CA LEU A 121 -3.29 4.16 -30.97
C LEU A 121 -3.80 4.13 -29.51
N ILE A 122 -3.38 3.15 -28.71
CA ILE A 122 -3.78 3.00 -27.30
C ILE A 122 -3.33 4.22 -26.47
N MET A 123 -2.08 4.67 -26.65
CA MET A 123 -1.56 5.82 -25.90
C MET A 123 -2.21 7.14 -26.34
N ARG A 124 -2.57 7.27 -27.62
CA ARG A 124 -3.35 8.42 -28.13
C ARG A 124 -4.75 8.44 -27.49
N GLU A 125 -5.40 7.30 -27.39
CA GLU A 125 -6.74 7.21 -26.81
C GLU A 125 -6.74 7.41 -25.29
N ALA A 126 -5.73 6.88 -24.60
CA ALA A 126 -5.51 7.14 -23.18
C ALA A 126 -5.32 8.64 -22.91
N ARG A 127 -4.54 9.35 -23.74
CA ARG A 127 -4.38 10.81 -23.65
C ARG A 127 -5.65 11.59 -24.04
N GLY A 128 -6.44 11.07 -24.97
CA GLY A 128 -7.73 11.64 -25.38
C GLY A 128 -8.78 11.59 -24.26
N ARG A 129 -8.80 10.52 -23.46
CA ARG A 129 -9.71 10.40 -22.30
C ARG A 129 -9.41 11.37 -21.16
N TYR A 130 -8.18 11.87 -21.04
CA TYR A 130 -7.84 12.94 -20.09
C TYR A 130 -8.15 14.36 -20.62
N ARG A 131 -8.54 14.52 -21.90
CA ARG A 131 -8.96 15.81 -22.48
C ARG A 131 -10.45 16.09 -22.39
N LEU A 132 -11.25 15.20 -21.77
CA LEU A 132 -12.67 15.44 -21.48
C LEU A 132 -12.91 15.91 -20.03
N GLY A 133 -11.87 16.43 -19.35
CA GLY A 133 -11.96 17.02 -18.02
C GLY A 133 -11.83 18.56 -17.97
N ASP A 134 -11.38 19.20 -19.05
CA ASP A 134 -11.22 20.66 -19.12
C ASP A 134 -12.16 21.24 -20.18
N GLY A 135 -13.40 21.52 -19.78
CA GLY A 135 -14.40 22.04 -20.71
C GLY A 135 -15.77 22.35 -20.13
N ALA A 136 -15.86 22.72 -18.85
CA ALA A 136 -17.09 23.29 -18.28
C ALA A 136 -16.79 24.66 -17.67
N GLN A 137 -16.60 25.65 -18.54
CA GLN A 137 -16.79 27.05 -18.18
C GLN A 137 -18.13 27.49 -18.80
N PRO A 138 -19.21 27.68 -18.03
CA PRO A 138 -20.33 28.45 -18.53
C PRO A 138 -20.00 29.94 -18.43
N ARG A 139 -20.41 30.65 -19.48
CA ARG A 139 -20.38 32.11 -19.59
C ARG A 139 -21.26 32.76 -18.53
#